data_AF-A0AAJ1ZVI0-F1
#
_entry.id   AF-A0AAJ1ZVI0-F1
#
_cell.length_a   1.000
_cell.length_b   1.000
_cell.length_c   1.000
_cell.angle_alpha   90.00
_cell.angle_beta   90.00
_cell.angle_gamma   90.00
#
_symmetry.space_group_name_H-M   'P 1'
#
loop_
_entity.id
_entity.type
_entity.pdbx_description
1 polymer ?
#
loop_
_entity_poly.entity_id
_entity_poly.type
_entity_poly.pdbx_seq_one_letter_code
_entity_poly.pdbx_strand_id
1 'polypeptide(L)'
;MQDRLTNAAFSTAAVSKTKLSRHNLGWRGRGFTLLELLVVLLIIALLAGYVGPKLFGEVGKARSKTAATQIKGIEDALDRYRLDTGHFPGTDAGLQALMSNVGNTSGWEGPYMSSAIPNDPWGKPYVYRSPGENGKDYDLMTYGADGKPGGSGEDADIIGK
;
A
#
# COMPACT_ATOMS: atom_id res chain seq x y z
N MET A 1 61.76 82.45 -23.92
CA MET A 1 63.15 81.99 -24.07
C MET A 1 63.07 80.53 -24.49
N GLN A 2 63.59 80.23 -25.68
CA GLN A 2 63.59 78.92 -26.32
C GLN A 2 64.41 77.90 -25.50
N ASP A 3 63.98 76.63 -25.52
CA ASP A 3 64.76 75.49 -26.05
C ASP A 3 64.02 74.18 -25.73
N ARG A 4 63.53 73.44 -26.75
CA ARG A 4 64.28 72.43 -27.51
C ARG A 4 64.82 71.33 -26.59
N LEU A 5 64.11 70.20 -26.49
CA LEU A 5 64.65 68.83 -26.47
C LEU A 5 63.48 67.87 -26.79
N THR A 6 63.33 67.42 -28.04
CA THR A 6 63.87 66.19 -28.66
C THR A 6 62.79 65.11 -28.78
N ASN A 7 62.44 64.83 -30.04
CA ASN A 7 61.65 63.69 -30.48
C ASN A 7 62.33 62.37 -30.08
N ALA A 8 61.56 61.47 -29.48
CA ALA A 8 61.79 60.03 -29.49
C ALA A 8 60.40 59.41 -29.67
N ALA A 9 60.07 58.94 -30.86
CA ALA A 9 60.34 57.59 -31.34
C ALA A 9 58.99 56.87 -31.48
N PHE A 10 58.64 56.64 -32.74
CA PHE A 10 57.64 55.69 -33.19
C PHE A 10 57.75 54.37 -32.43
N SER A 11 56.61 53.82 -32.02
CA SER A 11 56.47 52.37 -31.95
C SER A 11 55.01 51.96 -32.11
N THR A 12 54.68 51.72 -33.38
CA THR A 12 53.55 50.92 -33.82
C THR A 12 53.73 49.50 -33.28
N ALA A 13 52.91 49.08 -32.31
CA ALA A 13 52.81 47.67 -31.95
C ALA A 13 51.32 47.32 -31.78
N ALA A 14 50.80 46.63 -32.78
CA ALA A 14 49.50 45.99 -32.77
C ALA A 14 49.41 45.01 -31.59
N VAL A 15 48.40 45.19 -30.74
CA VAL A 15 48.09 44.24 -29.67
C VAL A 15 47.56 42.95 -30.31
N SER A 16 48.42 41.95 -30.34
CA SER A 16 48.12 40.61 -30.84
C SER A 16 47.12 39.92 -29.89
N LYS A 17 45.94 39.56 -30.40
CA LYS A 17 44.93 38.78 -29.67
C LYS A 17 45.48 37.38 -29.42
N THR A 18 45.96 37.11 -28.21
CA THR A 18 46.34 35.77 -27.79
C THR A 18 45.10 34.91 -27.60
N LYS A 19 44.94 33.97 -28.53
CA LYS A 19 43.95 32.89 -28.53
C LYS A 19 44.19 31.98 -27.32
N LEU A 20 43.42 32.17 -26.25
CA LEU A 20 43.41 31.25 -25.11
C LEU A 20 42.74 29.94 -25.54
N SER A 21 43.55 28.95 -25.88
CA SER A 21 43.10 27.57 -26.09
C SER A 21 42.57 27.01 -24.77
N ARG A 22 41.24 26.88 -24.67
CA ARG A 22 40.57 26.11 -23.63
C ARG A 22 40.92 24.63 -23.85
N HIS A 23 41.82 24.09 -23.04
CA HIS A 23 42.00 22.65 -22.94
C HIS A 23 40.73 22.04 -22.34
N ASN A 24 39.84 21.54 -23.19
CA ASN A 24 38.84 20.56 -22.78
C ASN A 24 39.59 19.31 -22.35
N LEU A 25 39.79 19.16 -21.04
CA LEU A 25 40.15 17.89 -20.41
C LEU A 25 38.96 16.95 -20.59
N GLY A 26 38.87 16.35 -21.78
CA GLY A 26 37.93 15.29 -22.06
C GLY A 26 38.21 14.16 -21.09
N TRP A 27 37.31 13.97 -20.12
CA TRP A 27 37.21 12.72 -19.41
C TRP A 27 37.00 11.64 -20.47
N ARG A 28 38.05 10.85 -20.71
CA ARG A 28 37.94 9.59 -21.42
C ARG A 28 36.91 8.77 -20.65
N GLY A 29 35.69 8.69 -21.18
CA GLY A 29 34.67 7.79 -20.70
C GLY A 29 35.21 6.37 -20.83
N ARG A 30 35.65 5.78 -19.71
CA ARG A 30 35.84 4.34 -19.62
C ARG A 30 34.44 3.74 -19.76
N GLY A 31 34.20 3.05 -20.86
CA GLY A 31 32.97 2.28 -21.05
C GLY A 31 32.85 1.19 -19.98
N PHE A 32 31.62 0.82 -19.66
CA PHE A 32 31.33 -0.30 -18.75
C PHE A 32 31.94 -1.60 -19.28
N THR A 33 32.54 -2.37 -18.40
CA THR A 33 32.99 -3.74 -18.73
C THR A 33 31.82 -4.72 -18.64
N LEU A 34 31.87 -5.80 -19.44
CA LEU A 34 30.90 -6.90 -19.34
C LEU A 34 30.90 -7.53 -17.94
N LEU A 35 32.08 -7.57 -17.29
CA LEU A 35 32.25 -8.13 -15.96
C LEU A 35 31.52 -7.30 -14.89
N GLU A 36 31.57 -5.97 -14.95
CA GLU A 36 30.82 -5.10 -14.03
C GLU A 36 29.31 -5.33 -14.13
N LEU A 37 28.78 -5.43 -15.35
CA LEU A 37 27.36 -5.74 -15.56
C LEU A 37 27.00 -7.13 -15.04
N LEU A 38 27.87 -8.13 -15.22
CA LEU A 38 27.67 -9.49 -14.70
C LEU A 38 27.58 -9.50 -13.17
N VAL A 39 28.51 -8.82 -12.49
CA VAL A 39 28.51 -8.75 -11.01
C VAL A 39 27.27 -8.02 -10.49
N VAL A 40 26.83 -6.95 -11.15
CA VAL A 40 25.61 -6.22 -10.76
C VAL A 40 24.38 -7.09 -10.90
N LEU A 41 24.22 -7.80 -12.03
CA LEU A 41 23.09 -8.71 -12.25
C LEU A 41 23.07 -9.85 -11.25
N LEU A 42 24.24 -10.39 -10.88
CA LEU A 42 24.38 -11.40 -9.85
C LEU A 42 23.85 -10.90 -8.49
N ILE A 43 24.27 -9.70 -8.06
CA ILE A 43 23.82 -9.11 -6.79
C ILE A 43 22.31 -8.83 -6.82
N ILE A 44 21.77 -8.30 -7.92
CA ILE A 44 20.33 -8.05 -8.08
C ILE A 44 19.54 -9.36 -7.98
N ALA A 45 19.99 -10.44 -8.64
CA ALA A 45 19.33 -11.73 -8.59
C ALA A 45 19.31 -12.32 -7.17
N LEU A 46 20.43 -12.22 -6.44
CA LEU A 46 20.52 -12.68 -5.05
C LEU A 46 19.60 -11.87 -4.12
N LEU A 47 19.60 -10.54 -4.25
CA LEU A 47 18.76 -9.67 -3.43
C LEU A 47 17.27 -9.87 -3.73
N ALA A 48 16.90 -9.99 -5.01
CA ALA A 48 15.52 -10.24 -5.42
C ALA A 48 14.98 -11.55 -4.83
N GLY A 49 15.78 -12.62 -4.85
CA GLY A 49 15.43 -13.91 -4.26
C GLY A 49 15.27 -13.86 -2.72
N TYR A 50 16.05 -13.02 -2.04
CA TYR A 50 16.01 -12.91 -0.58
C TYR A 50 14.87 -12.00 -0.07
N VAL A 51 14.64 -10.85 -0.72
CA VAL A 51 13.68 -9.84 -0.25
C VAL A 51 12.24 -10.19 -0.65
N GLY A 52 12.04 -10.79 -1.82
CA GLY A 52 10.71 -11.05 -2.38
C GLY A 52 9.78 -11.81 -1.42
N PRO A 53 10.10 -13.04 -0.99
CA PRO A 53 9.21 -13.86 -0.16
C PRO A 53 8.84 -13.22 1.19
N LYS A 54 9.77 -12.46 1.79
CA LYS A 54 9.58 -11.86 3.11
C LYS A 54 8.52 -10.74 3.11
N LEU A 55 8.44 -9.97 2.03
CA LEU A 55 7.45 -8.89 1.92
C LEU A 55 6.02 -9.43 1.79
N PHE A 56 5.82 -10.47 0.99
CA PHE A 56 4.49 -11.06 0.79
C PHE A 56 3.95 -11.70 2.07
N GLY A 57 4.77 -12.44 2.81
CA GLY A 57 4.33 -13.09 4.05
C GLY A 57 3.89 -12.13 5.15
N GLU A 58 4.51 -10.95 5.26
CA GLU A 58 4.14 -9.95 6.27
C GLU A 58 2.85 -9.19 5.90
N VAL A 59 2.64 -8.91 4.61
CA VAL A 59 1.39 -8.32 4.12
C VAL A 59 0.21 -9.28 4.37
N GLY A 60 0.39 -10.57 4.10
CA GLY A 60 -0.63 -11.59 4.36
C GLY A 60 -1.07 -11.65 5.83
N LYS A 61 -0.11 -11.69 6.76
CA LYS A 61 -0.42 -11.67 8.21
C LYS A 61 -1.15 -10.40 8.63
N ALA A 62 -0.75 -9.24 8.09
CA ALA A 62 -1.39 -7.97 8.37
C ALA A 62 -2.85 -7.96 7.87
N ARG A 63 -3.11 -8.54 6.69
CA ARG A 63 -4.47 -8.74 6.17
C ARG A 63 -5.29 -9.62 7.11
N SER A 64 -4.83 -10.82 7.44
CA SER A 64 -5.58 -11.71 8.33
C SER A 64 -5.91 -11.06 9.69
N LYS A 65 -4.96 -10.30 10.26
CA LYS A 65 -5.20 -9.55 11.50
C LYS A 65 -6.24 -8.42 11.33
N THR A 66 -6.20 -7.74 10.20
CA THR A 66 -7.19 -6.69 9.87
C THR A 66 -8.57 -7.31 9.73
N ALA A 67 -8.69 -8.44 9.04
CA ALA A 67 -9.95 -9.16 8.89
C ALA A 67 -10.54 -9.55 10.25
N ALA A 68 -9.74 -10.12 11.15
CA ALA A 68 -10.18 -10.48 12.49
C ALA A 68 -10.64 -9.26 13.31
N THR A 69 -9.97 -8.12 13.15
CA THR A 69 -10.35 -6.86 13.83
C THR A 69 -11.66 -6.30 13.29
N GLN A 70 -11.84 -6.33 11.97
CA GLN A 70 -13.08 -5.91 11.32
C GLN A 70 -14.25 -6.81 11.69
N ILE A 71 -14.06 -8.15 11.70
CA ILE A 71 -15.05 -9.12 12.17
C ILE A 71 -15.48 -8.77 13.59
N LYS A 72 -14.54 -8.58 14.51
CA LYS A 72 -14.86 -8.19 15.89
C LYS A 72 -15.67 -6.90 15.98
N GLY A 73 -15.36 -5.90 15.17
CA GLY A 73 -16.14 -4.66 15.13
C GLY A 73 -17.58 -4.87 14.63
N ILE A 74 -17.78 -5.82 13.72
CA ILE A 74 -19.11 -6.23 13.24
C ILE A 74 -19.85 -7.05 14.31
N GLU A 75 -19.16 -7.96 15.01
CA GLU A 75 -19.72 -8.71 16.15
C GLU A 75 -20.23 -7.76 17.24
N ASP A 76 -19.42 -6.78 17.64
CA ASP A 76 -19.80 -5.78 18.64
C ASP A 76 -21.05 -4.99 18.21
N ALA A 77 -21.21 -4.73 16.90
CA ALA A 77 -22.39 -4.07 16.35
C ALA A 77 -23.62 -4.99 16.30
N LEU A 78 -23.43 -6.27 15.99
CA LEU A 78 -24.49 -7.30 16.03
C LEU A 78 -25.00 -7.50 17.46
N ASP A 79 -24.11 -7.49 18.44
CA ASP A 79 -24.47 -7.61 19.86
C ASP A 79 -25.33 -6.42 20.30
N ARG A 80 -24.97 -5.19 19.92
CA ARG A 80 -25.80 -3.99 20.19
C ARG A 80 -27.16 -4.07 19.49
N TYR A 81 -27.19 -4.49 18.23
CA TYR A 81 -28.43 -4.71 17.51
C TYR A 81 -29.36 -5.68 18.27
N ARG A 82 -28.81 -6.77 18.81
CA ARG A 82 -29.56 -7.74 19.60
C ARG A 82 -30.02 -7.18 20.94
N LEU A 83 -29.23 -6.31 21.59
CA LEU A 83 -29.65 -5.68 22.85
C LEU A 83 -30.91 -4.83 22.66
N ASP A 84 -31.03 -4.13 21.54
CA ASP A 84 -32.13 -3.19 21.30
C ASP A 84 -33.37 -3.88 20.68
N THR A 85 -33.14 -4.83 19.76
CA THR A 85 -34.22 -5.52 19.03
C THR A 85 -34.59 -6.90 19.60
N GLY A 86 -33.75 -7.46 20.47
CA GLY A 86 -33.93 -8.78 21.08
C GLY A 86 -33.46 -9.98 20.24
N HIS A 87 -33.08 -9.78 18.97
CA HIS A 87 -32.62 -10.84 18.07
C HIS A 87 -31.54 -10.35 17.12
N PHE A 88 -30.81 -11.25 16.45
CA PHE A 88 -29.88 -10.86 15.39
C PHE A 88 -30.63 -10.57 14.07
N PRO A 89 -30.04 -9.80 13.14
CA PRO A 89 -30.59 -9.64 11.80
C PRO A 89 -30.78 -11.01 11.11
N GLY A 90 -31.83 -11.15 10.31
CA GLY A 90 -31.97 -12.31 9.43
C GLY A 90 -30.99 -12.25 8.25
N THR A 91 -30.72 -13.39 7.62
CA THR A 91 -29.82 -13.45 6.44
C THR A 91 -30.27 -12.53 5.30
N ASP A 92 -31.58 -12.35 5.10
CA ASP A 92 -32.13 -11.48 4.04
C ASP A 92 -31.82 -9.99 4.26
N ALA A 93 -31.86 -9.54 5.52
CA ALA A 93 -31.48 -8.18 5.89
C ALA A 93 -29.96 -8.03 5.94
N GLY A 94 -29.27 -9.10 6.35
CA GLY A 94 -27.83 -9.20 6.41
C GLY A 94 -27.18 -8.15 7.30
N LEU A 95 -25.90 -7.87 7.03
CA LEU A 95 -25.15 -6.85 7.76
C LEU A 95 -25.70 -5.43 7.51
N GLN A 96 -26.45 -5.19 6.44
CA GLN A 96 -27.03 -3.88 6.15
C GLN A 96 -28.02 -3.40 7.22
N ALA A 97 -28.61 -4.33 7.98
CA ALA A 97 -29.43 -4.04 9.16
C ALA A 97 -28.67 -3.27 10.25
N LEU A 98 -27.33 -3.36 10.27
CA LEU A 98 -26.48 -2.62 11.19
C LEU A 98 -26.42 -1.13 10.86
N MET A 99 -26.64 -0.77 9.59
CA MET A 99 -26.54 0.61 9.11
C MET A 99 -27.90 1.28 8.97
N SER A 100 -28.96 0.51 8.70
CA SER A 100 -30.29 1.03 8.41
C SER A 100 -31.37 0.04 8.82
N ASN A 101 -32.55 0.53 9.21
CA ASN A 101 -33.67 -0.31 9.58
C ASN A 101 -34.39 -0.91 8.35
N VAL A 102 -33.73 -1.83 7.65
CA VAL A 102 -34.27 -2.46 6.41
C VAL A 102 -35.49 -3.35 6.66
N GLY A 103 -35.63 -3.90 7.87
CA GLY A 103 -36.71 -4.81 8.24
C GLY A 103 -37.90 -4.15 8.95
N ASN A 104 -37.88 -2.82 9.13
CA ASN A 104 -38.78 -2.11 10.05
C ASN A 104 -38.84 -2.80 11.43
N THR A 105 -37.68 -3.26 11.91
CA THR A 105 -37.55 -3.96 13.17
C THR A 105 -37.87 -3.01 14.31
N SER A 106 -38.76 -3.45 15.20
CA SER A 106 -39.13 -2.73 16.41
C SER A 106 -37.93 -2.64 17.35
N GLY A 107 -37.75 -1.48 17.99
CA GLY A 107 -36.62 -1.26 18.91
C GLY A 107 -35.28 -1.00 18.22
N TRP A 108 -35.24 -0.80 16.90
CA TRP A 108 -34.00 -0.42 16.22
C TRP A 108 -33.60 1.02 16.60
N GLU A 109 -32.42 1.20 17.21
CA GLU A 109 -31.86 2.51 17.62
C GLU A 109 -30.55 2.86 16.91
N GLY A 110 -30.23 2.13 15.82
CA GLY A 110 -28.99 2.30 15.06
C GLY A 110 -28.82 3.67 14.39
N PRO A 111 -27.74 3.85 13.62
CA PRO A 111 -26.81 2.83 13.13
C PRO A 111 -25.86 2.30 14.21
N TYR A 112 -25.57 1.00 14.16
CA TYR A 112 -24.72 0.29 15.12
C TYR A 112 -23.23 0.34 14.77
N MET A 113 -22.89 0.82 13.56
CA MET A 113 -21.53 1.09 13.12
C MET A 113 -21.37 2.57 12.73
N SER A 114 -20.24 3.18 13.11
CA SER A 114 -19.94 4.59 12.81
C SER A 114 -19.60 4.85 11.34
N SER A 115 -19.39 3.80 10.56
CA SER A 115 -18.99 3.87 9.16
C SER A 115 -19.59 2.70 8.41
N ALA A 116 -19.66 2.80 7.08
CA ALA A 116 -20.13 1.72 6.23
C ALA A 116 -19.37 0.42 6.52
N ILE A 117 -20.08 -0.70 6.37
CA ILE A 117 -19.51 -2.04 6.56
C ILE A 117 -18.35 -2.19 5.58
N PRO A 118 -17.11 -2.37 6.08
CA PRO A 118 -15.96 -2.48 5.20
C PRO A 118 -15.99 -3.84 4.49
N ASN A 119 -15.40 -3.87 3.30
CA ASN A 119 -14.98 -5.15 2.72
C ASN A 119 -13.82 -5.72 3.54
N ASP A 120 -13.64 -7.02 3.41
CA ASP A 120 -12.48 -7.71 3.94
C ASP A 120 -11.17 -7.21 3.28
N PRO A 121 -9.99 -7.58 3.81
CA PRO A 121 -8.70 -7.12 3.32
C PRO A 121 -8.34 -7.56 1.89
N TRP A 122 -9.11 -8.48 1.31
CA TRP A 122 -8.98 -8.96 -0.06
C TRP A 122 -10.06 -8.35 -0.98
N GLY A 123 -10.87 -7.42 -0.47
CA GLY A 123 -11.85 -6.65 -1.21
C GLY A 123 -13.22 -7.32 -1.36
N LYS A 124 -13.48 -8.41 -0.63
CA LYS A 124 -14.74 -9.16 -0.69
C LYS A 124 -15.65 -8.78 0.48
N PRO A 125 -16.99 -8.83 0.31
CA PRO A 125 -17.89 -8.63 1.44
C PRO A 125 -17.76 -9.79 2.44
N TYR A 126 -17.95 -9.48 3.73
CA TYR A 126 -18.06 -10.51 4.76
C TYR A 126 -19.28 -11.40 4.55
N VAL A 127 -19.11 -12.68 4.84
CA VAL A 127 -20.18 -13.68 4.81
C VAL A 127 -20.89 -13.64 6.15
N TYR A 128 -22.19 -13.35 6.12
CA TYR A 128 -23.05 -13.36 7.28
C TYR A 128 -24.25 -14.27 7.04
N ARG A 129 -24.55 -15.13 8.02
CA ARG A 129 -25.72 -16.02 7.98
C ARG A 129 -26.34 -16.15 9.37
N SER A 130 -27.66 -16.06 9.43
CA SER A 130 -28.45 -16.17 10.65
C SER A 130 -29.77 -16.89 10.33
N PRO A 131 -30.10 -18.01 11.00
CA PRO A 131 -29.31 -18.67 12.05
C PRO A 131 -28.00 -19.28 11.54
N GLY A 132 -27.00 -19.39 12.43
CA GLY A 132 -25.70 -19.98 12.12
C GLY A 132 -25.73 -21.52 12.01
N GLU A 133 -24.67 -22.09 11.44
CA GLU A 133 -24.44 -23.53 11.43
C GLU A 133 -24.09 -24.05 12.83
N ASN A 134 -24.30 -25.35 13.05
CA ASN A 134 -23.92 -26.06 14.29
C ASN A 134 -24.53 -25.46 15.58
N GLY A 135 -25.70 -24.83 15.49
CA GLY A 135 -26.40 -24.26 16.64
C GLY A 135 -25.85 -22.92 17.12
N LYS A 136 -25.02 -22.25 16.32
CA LYS A 136 -24.63 -20.86 16.55
C LYS A 136 -25.79 -19.91 16.24
N ASP A 137 -25.85 -18.80 16.96
CA ASP A 137 -26.84 -17.75 16.70
C ASP A 137 -26.68 -17.15 15.30
N TYR A 138 -25.43 -16.96 14.86
CA TYR A 138 -25.07 -16.53 13.51
C TYR A 138 -23.67 -17.04 13.13
N ASP A 139 -23.37 -17.01 11.83
CA ASP A 139 -22.02 -17.15 11.30
C ASP A 139 -21.57 -15.81 10.71
N LEU A 140 -20.33 -15.42 11.00
CA LEU A 140 -19.67 -14.27 10.41
C LEU A 140 -18.25 -14.67 10.03
N MET A 141 -17.87 -14.56 8.75
CA MET A 141 -16.55 -14.99 8.29
C MET A 141 -16.09 -14.31 7.00
N THR A 142 -14.81 -14.47 6.67
CA THR A 142 -14.25 -14.28 5.32
C THR A 142 -13.53 -15.56 4.89
N TYR A 143 -13.62 -15.87 3.60
CA TYR A 143 -12.94 -16.99 2.96
C TYR A 143 -11.49 -16.66 2.53
N GLY A 144 -10.91 -15.57 3.04
CA GLY A 144 -9.53 -15.21 2.71
C GLY A 144 -9.30 -14.84 1.24
N ALA A 145 -8.04 -14.96 0.82
CA ALA A 145 -7.58 -14.50 -0.49
C ALA A 145 -8.23 -15.26 -1.65
N ASP A 146 -8.44 -16.58 -1.52
CA ASP A 146 -9.01 -17.42 -2.58
C ASP A 146 -10.54 -17.29 -2.69
N GLY A 147 -11.23 -16.90 -1.60
CA GLY A 147 -12.68 -16.71 -1.58
C GLY A 147 -13.45 -18.02 -1.53
N LYS A 148 -12.81 -19.11 -1.11
CA LYS A 148 -13.41 -20.43 -1.03
C LYS A 148 -13.32 -20.96 0.40
N PRO A 149 -14.26 -21.84 0.82
CA PRO A 149 -14.15 -22.49 2.12
C PRO A 149 -12.85 -23.28 2.26
N GLY A 150 -12.20 -23.14 3.41
CA GLY A 150 -11.00 -23.87 3.81
C GLY A 150 -9.72 -23.04 3.62
N GLY A 151 -8.80 -23.59 2.84
CA GLY A 151 -7.50 -22.96 2.55
C GLY A 151 -6.49 -22.97 3.70
N SER A 152 -5.33 -22.34 3.45
CA SER A 152 -4.24 -22.20 4.42
C SER A 152 -3.47 -20.90 4.17
N GLY A 153 -2.82 -20.35 5.20
CA GLY A 153 -2.10 -19.09 5.06
C GLY A 153 -3.04 -17.92 4.78
N GLU A 154 -2.87 -17.22 3.66
CA GLU A 154 -3.76 -16.13 3.25
C GLU A 154 -5.11 -16.63 2.71
N ASP A 155 -5.19 -17.89 2.29
CA ASP A 155 -6.42 -18.52 1.80
C ASP A 155 -7.24 -19.10 2.96
N ALA A 156 -6.73 -19.04 4.20
CA ALA A 156 -7.43 -19.60 5.34
C ALA A 156 -8.68 -18.79 5.70
N ASP A 157 -9.78 -19.48 5.94
CA ASP A 157 -11.00 -18.90 6.49
C ASP A 157 -10.73 -18.21 7.84
N ILE A 158 -11.31 -17.03 8.02
CA ILE A 158 -11.28 -16.29 9.29
C ILE A 158 -12.71 -16.17 9.78
N ILE A 159 -13.00 -16.86 10.88
CA ILE A 159 -14.35 -17.02 11.44
C ILE A 159 -14.45 -16.21 12.73
N GLY A 160 -15.57 -15.50 12.87
CA GLY A 160 -16.00 -14.85 14.09
C GLY A 160 -16.41 -15.83 15.19
N LYS A 161 -16.53 -15.33 16.42
CA LYS A 161 -16.78 -16.12 17.62
C LYS A 161 -18.19 -16.73 17.62
#